data_AF-A0A1H4YCQ3-F1
#
_entry.id   AF-A0A1H4YCQ3-F1
#
_cell.length_a   1.000
_cell.length_b   1.000
_cell.length_c   1.000
_cell.angle_alpha   90.00
_cell.angle_beta   90.00
_cell.angle_gamma   90.00
#
_symmetry.space_group_name_H-M   'P 1'
#
loop_
_entity.id
_entity.type
_entity.pdbx_description
1 polymer ?
#
loop_
_entity_poly.entity_id
_entity_poly.type
_entity_poly.pdbx_seq_one_letter_code
_entity_poly.pdbx_strand_id
1 'polypeptide(L)' 'MSISPRANKIMIFYTERDNSFWIIPTEELLKISKVKHLGRVTFNVPTDSDEVSKLSIRYKNDKGFELIKSMRLQ' A
#
# COMPACT_ATOMS: atom_id res chain seq x y z
N MET A 1 1.04 -17.86 13.63
CA MET A 1 2.01 -16.76 13.49
C MET A 1 1.24 -15.47 13.26
N SER A 2 1.26 -14.56 14.23
CA SER A 2 0.76 -13.19 14.04
C SER A 2 1.85 -12.37 13.34
N ILE A 3 1.50 -11.68 12.27
CA ILE A 3 2.38 -10.71 11.60
C ILE A 3 2.08 -9.37 12.24
N SER A 4 2.99 -8.85 13.06
CA SER A 4 2.91 -7.47 13.52
C SER A 4 3.60 -6.56 12.50
N PRO A 5 2.89 -5.59 11.89
CA PRO A 5 3.54 -4.59 11.07
C PRO A 5 4.56 -3.83 11.93
N ARG A 6 5.75 -3.60 11.38
CA ARG A 6 6.65 -2.61 11.97
C ARG A 6 6.07 -1.23 11.65
N ALA A 7 5.83 -0.43 12.68
CA ALA A 7 5.41 0.95 12.53
C ALA A 7 6.37 1.72 11.61
N ASN A 8 5.84 2.68 10.86
CA ASN A 8 6.59 3.59 9.98
C ASN A 8 7.33 2.94 8.80
N LYS A 9 6.95 1.73 8.38
CA LYS A 9 7.46 1.15 7.13
C LYS A 9 6.50 1.39 5.97
N ILE A 10 7.04 1.80 4.82
CA ILE A 10 6.30 2.08 3.59
C ILE A 10 6.76 1.10 2.51
N MET A 11 5.82 0.58 1.74
CA MET A 11 6.08 -0.23 0.53
C MET A 11 5.86 0.65 -0.69
N ILE A 12 6.80 0.59 -1.64
CA ILE A 12 6.72 1.30 -2.93
C ILE A 12 6.67 0.25 -4.04
N PHE A 13 5.62 0.31 -4.85
CA PHE A 13 5.45 -0.54 -6.03
C PHE A 13 5.47 0.33 -7.28
N TYR A 14 6.19 -0.12 -8.30
CA TYR A 14 6.18 0.48 -9.62
C TYR A 14 5.34 -0.37 -10.58
N THR A 15 4.48 0.28 -11.35
CA THR A 15 3.62 -0.36 -12.35
C THR A 15 4.05 0.12 -13.73
N GLU A 16 4.68 -0.75 -14.52
CA GLU A 16 5.19 -0.41 -15.85
C GLU A 16 4.08 -0.03 -16.83
N ARG A 17 2.93 -0.70 -16.76
CA ARG A 17 1.83 -0.55 -17.72
C ARG A 17 1.33 0.88 -17.85
N ASP A 18 1.29 1.62 -16.75
CA ASP A 18 0.78 2.99 -16.69
C ASP A 18 1.80 3.96 -16.07
N ASN A 19 3.06 3.54 -15.98
CA ASN A 19 4.16 4.28 -15.39
C ASN A 19 3.80 4.91 -14.03
N SER A 20 3.21 4.12 -13.12
CA SER A 20 2.69 4.60 -11.86
C SER A 20 3.40 4.03 -10.63
N PHE A 21 3.47 4.83 -9.58
CA PHE A 21 3.97 4.43 -8.27
C PHE A 21 2.83 4.26 -7.29
N TRP A 22 2.88 3.20 -6.49
CA TRP A 22 1.99 2.99 -5.35
C TRP A 22 2.81 2.99 -4.08
N ILE A 23 2.49 3.89 -3.16
CA ILE A 23 3.26 4.15 -1.96
C ILE A 23 2.32 3.95 -0.77
N ILE A 24 2.40 2.79 -0.13
CA ILE A 24 1.40 2.34 0.85
C ILE A 24 2.11 2.02 2.18
N PRO A 25 1.64 2.55 3.32
CA PRO A 25 2.13 2.13 4.63
C PRO A 25 1.89 0.64 4.86
N THR A 26 2.84 -0.03 5.50
CA THR A 26 2.76 -1.48 5.76
C THR A 26 1.53 -1.84 6.60
N GLU A 27 1.14 -0.97 7.55
CA GLU A 27 -0.06 -1.15 8.37
C GLU A 27 -1.35 -1.14 7.54
N GLU A 28 -1.47 -0.17 6.64
CA GLU A 28 -2.60 -0.05 5.71
C GLU A 28 -2.62 -1.22 4.72
N LEU A 29 -1.45 -1.61 4.22
CA LEU A 29 -1.29 -2.76 3.35
C LEU A 29 -1.76 -4.06 4.05
N LEU A 30 -1.42 -4.25 5.33
CA LEU A 30 -1.88 -5.43 6.08
C LEU A 30 -3.40 -5.43 6.32
N LYS A 31 -4.04 -4.28 6.51
CA LYS A 31 -5.51 -4.18 6.66
C LYS A 31 -6.25 -4.66 5.42
N ILE A 32 -5.72 -4.35 4.23
CA ILE A 32 -6.32 -4.73 2.95
C ILE A 32 -5.82 -6.08 2.41
N SER A 33 -4.77 -6.64 3.02
CA SER A 33 -4.20 -7.90 2.61
C SER A 33 -5.01 -9.08 3.12
N LYS A 34 -5.05 -10.16 2.34
CA LYS A 34 -5.57 -11.45 2.79
C LYS A 34 -4.39 -12.34 3.19
N VAL A 35 -4.39 -12.84 4.43
CA VAL A 35 -3.39 -13.80 4.89
C VAL A 35 -3.69 -15.15 4.24
N LYS A 36 -2.74 -15.70 3.48
CA LYS A 36 -2.91 -16.99 2.80
C LYS A 36 -1.73 -17.90 3.16
N HIS A 37 -1.88 -18.60 4.29
CA HIS A 37 -1.03 -19.68 4.84
C HIS A 37 0.51 -19.41 4.95
N LEU A 38 1.14 -19.94 6.00
CA LEU A 38 2.60 -20.02 6.15
C LEU A 38 3.37 -18.68 6.22
N GLY A 39 2.76 -17.62 6.74
CA GLY A 39 3.46 -16.33 6.96
C GLY A 39 3.62 -15.46 5.71
N ARG A 40 3.02 -15.86 4.58
CA ARG A 40 2.96 -15.04 3.37
C ARG A 40 1.71 -14.16 3.38
N VAL A 41 1.90 -12.87 3.21
CA VAL A 41 0.83 -11.89 3.02
C VAL A 41 0.67 -11.65 1.53
N THR A 42 -0.54 -11.79 1.02
CA THR A 42 -0.86 -11.44 -0.37
C THR A 42 -1.86 -10.30 -0.35
N PHE A 43 -1.53 -9.21 -1.01
CA PHE A 43 -2.50 -8.18 -1.36
C PHE A 43 -2.76 -8.31 -2.86
N ASN A 44 -4.02 -8.20 -3.24
CA ASN A 44 -4.37 -8.05 -4.64
C ASN A 44 -4.44 -6.54 -4.88
N VAL A 45 -3.71 -6.05 -5.88
CA VAL A 45 -3.98 -4.72 -6.41
C VAL A 45 -5.43 -4.79 -6.92
N PRO A 46 -6.34 -3.99 -6.37
CA PRO A 46 -7.73 -4.12 -6.74
C PRO A 46 -7.89 -3.73 -8.22
N THR A 47 -8.81 -4.40 -8.91
CA THR A 47 -9.07 -4.23 -10.35
C THR A 47 -10.46 -3.64 -10.63
N ASP A 48 -11.35 -3.60 -9.63
CA ASP A 48 -12.73 -3.08 -9.73
C ASP A 48 -12.87 -1.66 -9.18
N SER A 49 -13.69 -0.84 -9.83
CA SER A 49 -13.72 0.62 -9.69
C SER A 49 -13.86 1.16 -8.26
N ASP A 50 -14.62 0.53 -7.37
CA ASP A 50 -15.06 1.20 -6.13
C ASP A 50 -14.05 1.16 -4.98
N GLU A 51 -13.41 0.02 -4.70
CA GLU A 51 -12.33 -0.05 -3.71
C GLU A 51 -10.99 0.43 -4.29
N VAL A 52 -10.78 0.24 -5.60
CA VAL A 52 -9.64 0.81 -6.33
C VAL A 52 -9.63 2.31 -6.23
N SER A 53 -10.78 2.96 -6.35
CA SER A 53 -10.87 4.42 -6.28
C SER A 53 -10.30 4.93 -4.96
N LYS A 54 -10.67 4.34 -3.83
CA LYS A 54 -10.22 4.83 -2.52
C LYS A 54 -8.70 4.64 -2.31
N LEU A 55 -8.15 3.49 -2.69
CA LEU A 55 -6.73 3.20 -2.55
C LEU A 55 -5.87 3.95 -3.56
N SER A 56 -6.28 3.99 -4.82
CA SER A 56 -5.59 4.74 -5.89
C SER A 56 -5.60 6.24 -5.61
N ILE A 57 -6.71 6.79 -5.08
CA ILE A 57 -6.79 8.19 -4.70
C ILE A 57 -5.84 8.51 -3.56
N ARG A 58 -5.55 7.59 -2.63
CA ARG A 58 -4.74 7.91 -1.45
C ARG A 58 -3.24 7.63 -1.62
N TYR A 59 -2.89 6.60 -2.38
CA TYR A 59 -1.52 6.05 -2.36
C TYR A 59 -0.82 6.04 -3.73
N LYS A 60 -1.49 6.46 -4.80
CA LYS A 60 -0.90 6.46 -6.15
C LYS A 60 -0.20 7.79 -6.46
N ASN A 61 0.97 7.69 -7.09
CA ASN A 61 1.79 8.80 -7.60
C ASN A 61 1.99 9.91 -6.54
N ASP A 62 1.69 11.16 -6.91
CA ASP A 62 1.99 12.36 -6.14
C ASP A 62 1.41 12.31 -4.72
N LYS A 63 0.19 11.79 -4.56
CA LYS A 63 -0.45 11.66 -3.26
C LYS A 63 0.25 10.64 -2.36
N GLY A 64 0.79 9.59 -2.96
CA GLY A 64 1.67 8.65 -2.27
C GLY A 64 2.97 9.31 -1.80
N PHE A 65 3.56 10.19 -2.61
CA PHE A 65 4.76 10.94 -2.22
C PHE A 65 4.50 12.02 -1.15
N GLU A 66 3.33 12.66 -1.18
CA GLU A 66 2.90 13.59 -0.12
C GLU A 66 2.82 12.89 1.24
N LEU A 67 2.36 11.64 1.26
CA LEU A 67 2.34 10.82 2.47
C LEU A 67 3.75 10.57 3.02
N ILE A 68 4.74 10.31 2.17
CA ILE A 68 6.14 10.16 2.62
C ILE A 68 6.62 11.48 3.26
N LYS A 69 6.31 12.61 2.64
CA LYS A 69 6.72 13.93 3.14
C LYS A 69 6.11 14.23 4.50
N SER A 70 4.83 13.90 4.72
CA SER A 70 4.18 14.12 6.02
C SER A 70 4.72 13.21 7.12
N MET A 71 5.09 11.96 6.80
CA MET A 71 5.71 11.04 7.76
C MET A 71 7.14 11.42 8.16
N ARG A 72 7.86 12.18 7.33
CA ARG A 72 9.24 12.64 7.62
C ARG A 72 9.29 13.89 8.51
N LEU A 73 8.16 14.60 8.64
CA LEU A 73 8.02 15.81 9.46
C LEU A 73 7.52 15.51 10.89
N GLN A 74 7.37 14.24 11.25
CA GLN A 74 7.05 13.76 12.60
C GLN A 74 8.29 13.16 13.27
#